data_AF-A0A9P5ICH8-F1
#
_entry.id   AF-A0A9P5ICH8-F1
#
_cell.length_a   1.000
_cell.length_b   1.000
_cell.length_c   1.000
_cell.angle_alpha   90.00
_cell.angle_beta   90.00
_cell.angle_gamma   90.00
#
_symmetry.space_group_name_H-M   'P 1'
#
loop_
_entity.id
_entity.type
_entity.pdbx_description
1 polymer ?
#
loop_
_entity_poly.entity_id
_entity_poly.type
_entity_poly.pdbx_seq_one_letter_code
_entity_poly.pdbx_strand_id
1 'polypeptide(L)' 'MQSTLVTILSFVAIAIATPIQLAARAVDASTASMTDAQGNVVSFDSATVNQAAKNSGM' A
#
# COMPACT_ATOMS: atom_id res chain seq x y z
N MET A 1 -24.33 -38.00 6.97
CA MET A 1 -24.07 -37.85 5.52
C MET A 1 -24.29 -36.42 5.02
N GLN A 2 -25.32 -35.71 5.51
CA GLN A 2 -25.60 -34.32 5.10
C GLN A 2 -24.47 -33.33 5.44
N SER A 3 -23.87 -33.43 6.63
CA SER A 3 -22.79 -32.55 7.06
C SER A 3 -21.52 -32.69 6.20
N THR A 4 -21.16 -33.91 5.83
CA THR A 4 -20.02 -34.20 4.95
C THR A 4 -20.17 -33.55 3.58
N LEU A 5 -21.39 -33.56 3.04
CA LEU A 5 -21.68 -33.01 1.71
C LEU A 5 -21.56 -31.48 1.71
N VAL A 6 -22.04 -30.81 2.77
CA VAL A 6 -21.89 -29.36 2.95
C VAL A 6 -20.42 -28.95 3.05
N THR A 7 -19.61 -29.71 3.79
CA THR A 7 -18.17 -29.43 3.93
C THR A 7 -17.44 -29.47 2.59
N ILE A 8 -17.71 -30.49 1.76
CA ILE A 8 -17.06 -30.64 0.46
C ILE A 8 -17.44 -29.48 -0.48
N LEU A 9 -18.72 -29.09 -0.52
CA LEU A 9 -19.16 -27.95 -1.33
C LEU A 9 -18.51 -26.63 -0.89
N SER A 10 -18.33 -26.41 0.40
CA SER A 10 -17.65 -25.21 0.92
C SER A 10 -16.18 -25.15 0.51
N PHE A 11 -15.46 -26.27 0.52
CA PHE A 11 -14.07 -26.32 0.05
C PHE A 11 -13.96 -26.04 -1.45
N VAL A 12 -14.89 -26.56 -2.26
CA VAL A 12 -14.93 -26.23 -3.69
C VAL A 12 -15.15 -24.73 -3.87
N ALA A 13 -16.11 -24.12 -3.18
CA ALA A 13 -16.38 -22.68 -3.28
C ALA A 13 -15.16 -21.81 -2.95
N ILE A 14 -14.35 -22.18 -1.96
CA ILE A 14 -13.11 -21.46 -1.62
C ILE A 14 -12.03 -21.67 -2.70
N ALA A 15 -11.95 -22.86 -3.30
CA ALA A 15 -10.95 -23.17 -4.34
C ALA A 15 -11.20 -22.40 -5.66
N ILE A 16 -12.45 -22.12 -6.00
CA ILE A 16 -12.84 -21.29 -7.17
C ILE A 16 -12.96 -19.81 -6.83
N ALA A 17 -12.92 -19.42 -5.55
CA ALA A 17 -12.87 -18.02 -5.18
C ALA A 17 -11.52 -17.43 -5.60
N THR A 18 -11.52 -16.64 -6.66
CA THR A 18 -10.37 -15.82 -7.05
C THR A 18 -9.99 -14.88 -5.90
N PRO A 19 -8.70 -14.58 -5.69
CA PRO A 19 -8.29 -13.66 -4.64
C PRO A 19 -9.02 -12.32 -4.82
N ILE A 20 -9.65 -11.85 -3.74
CA ILE A 20 -10.24 -10.51 -3.70
C ILE A 20 -9.08 -9.54 -3.93
N GLN A 21 -9.05 -8.94 -5.12
CA GLN A 21 -8.11 -7.88 -5.42
C GLN A 21 -8.50 -6.68 -4.56
N LEU A 22 -7.78 -6.49 -3.46
CA LEU A 22 -7.87 -5.28 -2.69
C LEU A 22 -7.37 -4.16 -3.61
N ALA A 23 -8.28 -3.29 -4.05
CA ALA A 23 -7.93 -2.17 -4.89
C ALA A 23 -6.80 -1.40 -4.20
N ALA A 24 -5.62 -1.37 -4.81
CA ALA A 24 -4.51 -0.62 -4.28
C ALA A 24 -4.98 0.84 -4.18
N ARG A 25 -4.98 1.39 -2.97
CA ARG A 25 -5.11 2.83 -2.79
C ARG A 25 -3.88 3.45 -3.44
N ALA A 26 -4.01 3.83 -4.70
CA ALA A 26 -3.04 4.68 -5.37
C ALA A 26 -3.12 6.04 -4.69
N VAL A 27 -2.18 6.30 -3.79
CA VAL A 27 -1.92 7.67 -3.36
C VAL A 27 -1.32 8.36 -4.57
N ASP A 28 -2.03 9.37 -5.09
CA ASP A 28 -1.51 10.18 -6.19
C ASP A 28 -0.27 10.93 -5.69
N ALA A 29 0.90 10.42 -6.07
CA ALA A 29 2.18 11.01 -5.72
C ALA A 29 2.41 12.36 -6.42
N SER A 30 1.52 12.80 -7.34
CA SER A 30 1.60 14.13 -7.94
C SER A 30 1.39 15.26 -6.92
N THR A 31 0.78 14.97 -5.76
CA THR A 31 0.40 15.99 -4.76
C THR A 31 1.30 16.04 -3.52
N ALA A 32 2.30 15.15 -3.39
CA ALA A 32 3.27 15.25 -2.31
C ALA A 32 4.38 16.26 -2.66
N SER A 33 3.99 17.50 -2.94
CA SER A 33 4.92 18.62 -3.08
C SER A 33 5.16 19.24 -1.71
N MET A 34 6.37 19.14 -1.19
CA MET A 34 6.80 20.08 -0.16
C MET A 34 6.95 21.44 -0.85
N THR A 35 6.39 22.51 -0.29
CA THR A 35 6.53 23.84 -0.86
C THR A 35 7.69 24.55 -0.19
N ASP A 36 8.57 25.21 -0.95
CA ASP A 36 9.61 26.07 -0.36
C ASP A 36 9.01 27.36 0.22
N ALA A 37 9.84 28.19 0.86
CA ALA A 37 9.41 29.46 1.44
C ALA A 37 8.91 30.48 0.39
N GLN A 38 9.12 30.22 -0.90
CA GLN A 38 8.75 31.06 -2.03
C GLN A 38 7.49 30.56 -2.75
N GLY A 39 6.92 29.43 -2.32
CA GLY A 39 5.72 28.87 -2.93
C GLY A 39 5.98 27.86 -4.05
N ASN A 40 7.23 27.49 -4.33
CA ASN A 40 7.54 26.53 -5.40
C ASN A 40 7.35 25.10 -4.93
N VAL A 41 6.87 24.25 -5.84
CA VAL A 41 6.81 22.80 -5.64
C VAL A 41 8.23 22.24 -5.62
N VAL A 42 8.61 21.65 -4.49
CA VAL A 42 9.88 20.95 -4.30
C VAL A 42 9.63 19.45 -4.35
N SER A 43 10.35 18.78 -5.25
CA SER A 43 10.37 17.32 -5.32
C SER A 43 10.92 16.73 -4.02
N PHE A 44 10.33 15.64 -3.55
CA PHE A 44 10.87 14.91 -2.40
C PHE A 44 12.24 14.29 -2.74
N ASP A 45 13.29 14.69 -2.03
CA ASP A 45 14.62 14.10 -2.11
C ASP A 45 14.93 13.22 -0.89
N SER A 46 14.84 11.90 -1.09
CA SER A 46 15.08 10.91 -0.03
C SER A 46 16.55 10.81 0.39
N ALA A 47 17.51 11.18 -0.46
CA ALA A 47 18.93 11.07 -0.15
C ALA A 47 19.33 12.11 0.91
N THR A 48 18.91 13.36 0.72
CA THR A 48 19.16 14.44 1.68
C THR A 48 18.42 14.19 3.00
N VAL A 49 17.17 13.73 2.95
CA VAL A 49 16.38 13.40 4.15
C VAL A 49 17.03 12.27 4.95
N ASN A 50 17.49 11.20 4.28
CA ASN A 50 18.18 10.09 4.94
C ASN A 50 19.51 10.52 5.57
N GLN A 51 20.27 11.38 4.90
CA GLN A 51 21.52 11.89 5.45
C GLN A 51 21.28 12.79 6.67
N ALA A 52 20.27 13.66 6.62
CA ALA A 52 19.88 14.51 7.75
C ALA A 52 19.42 13.69 8.97
N ALA A 53 18.67 12.61 8.73
CA ALA A 53 18.24 11.67 9.76
C ALA A 53 19.44 11.02 10.47
N LYS A 54 20.39 10.46 9.70
CA LYS A 54 21.61 9.87 10.23
C LYS A 54 22.47 10.87 11.00
N ASN A 55 22.57 12.11 10.49
CA ASN A 55 23.31 13.18 11.15
C ASN A 55 22.65 13.63 12.47
N SER A 56 21.35 13.40 12.62
CA SER A 56 20.58 13.70 13.84
C SER A 56 20.58 12.55 14.85
N GLY A 57 21.31 11.46 14.57
CA GLY A 57 21.45 10.30 15.46
C GLY A 57 20.28 9.31 15.40
N MET A 58 19.48 9.33 14.33
CA MET A 58 18.54 8.25 14.01
C MET A 58 19.22 7.08 13.30
#